data_AF-A0A536BE72-F1
#
_entry.id   AF-A0A536BE72-F1
#
_cell.length_a   1.000
_cell.length_b   1.000
_cell.length_c   1.000
_cell.angle_alpha   90.00
_cell.angle_beta   90.00
_cell.angle_gamma   90.00
#
_symmetry.space_group_name_H-M   'P 1'
#
loop_
_entity.id
_entity.type
_entity.pdbx_description
1 polymer ?
#
loop_
_entity_poly.entity_id
_entity_poly.type
_entity_poly.pdbx_seq_one_letter_code
_entity_poly.pdbx_strand_id
1 'polypeptide(L)'
;MTVLTALDVLGLDQVVAVPASINQLPWDSTRMGLRAGERLTVRELMYGVFLNSGNDAAITLSEAAMPRTAFIARMNAKAAALGMTDSHFVNPIGLDDAALYTSAADLAKAAIALRSRFPEVAAMAAVPAITLPASAMHHALKLYNLNELIRTYRGATGLK
;
A
#
# COMPACT_ATOMS: atom_id res chain seq x y z
N MET A 1 4.84 -1.48 -5.37
CA MET A 1 6.02 -0.61 -5.19
C MET A 1 5.91 0.26 -3.92
N THR A 2 4.80 0.95 -3.68
CA THR A 2 4.57 1.83 -2.51
C THR A 2 4.96 1.21 -1.15
N VAL A 3 4.48 0.00 -0.86
CA VAL A 3 4.81 -0.73 0.38
C VAL A 3 6.33 -0.91 0.54
N LEU A 4 7.01 -1.38 -0.51
CA LEU A 4 8.46 -1.58 -0.48
C LEU A 4 9.24 -0.27 -0.25
N THR A 5 8.74 0.85 -0.76
CA THR A 5 9.36 2.18 -0.59
C THR A 5 9.09 2.75 0.80
N ALA A 6 7.87 2.61 1.31
CA ALA A 6 7.53 3.05 2.65
C ALA A 6 8.33 2.30 3.72
N LEU A 7 8.48 0.97 3.60
CA LEU A 7 9.19 0.14 4.57
C LEU A 7 10.71 0.29 4.57
N ASP A 8 11.30 1.06 3.63
CA ASP A 8 12.72 1.42 3.75
C ASP A 8 12.95 2.47 4.85
N VAL A 9 11.90 3.19 5.29
CA VAL A 9 12.02 4.32 6.22
C VAL A 9 11.02 4.28 7.38
N LEU A 10 9.87 3.62 7.21
CA LEU A 10 8.84 3.52 8.23
C LEU A 10 8.89 2.16 8.94
N GLY A 11 8.84 2.18 10.27
CA GLY A 11 8.65 0.97 11.09
C GLY A 11 7.18 0.59 11.19
N LEU A 12 6.85 -0.70 11.26
CA LEU A 12 5.45 -1.17 11.28
C LEU A 12 4.64 -0.64 12.47
N ASP A 13 5.28 -0.46 13.63
CA ASP A 13 4.61 0.01 14.85
C ASP A 13 4.67 1.55 14.98
N GLN A 14 5.27 2.24 14.00
CA GLN A 14 5.27 3.69 13.93
C GLN A 14 3.85 4.19 13.69
N VAL A 15 3.41 5.15 14.49
CA VAL A 15 2.12 5.83 14.34
C VAL A 15 2.28 7.07 13.47
N VAL A 16 1.49 7.16 12.41
CA VAL A 16 1.49 8.27 11.45
C VAL A 16 0.13 8.96 11.38
N ALA A 17 0.11 10.24 11.04
CA ALA A 17 -1.13 11.00 10.89
C ALA A 17 -1.66 10.88 9.45
N VAL A 18 -2.97 10.76 9.32
CA VAL A 18 -3.67 10.74 8.03
C VAL A 18 -3.72 12.16 7.46
N PRO A 19 -3.12 12.43 6.29
CA PRO A 19 -3.04 13.77 5.74
C PRO A 19 -4.38 14.24 5.18
N ALA A 20 -4.58 15.55 5.09
CA ALA A 20 -5.79 16.13 4.48
C ALA A 20 -5.88 15.86 2.96
N SER A 21 -4.76 15.54 2.31
CA SER A 21 -4.69 15.24 0.87
C SER A 21 -5.52 14.03 0.46
N ILE A 22 -5.85 13.10 1.36
CA ILE A 22 -6.74 11.97 1.05
C ILE A 22 -8.13 12.42 0.58
N ASN A 23 -8.55 13.64 0.95
CA ASN A 23 -9.82 14.23 0.53
C ASN A 23 -9.82 14.65 -0.94
N GLN A 24 -8.66 14.66 -1.60
CA GLN A 24 -8.52 14.95 -3.04
C GLN A 24 -8.64 13.70 -3.90
N LEU A 25 -8.79 12.51 -3.30
CA LEU A 25 -8.99 11.28 -4.05
C LEU A 25 -10.30 11.35 -4.87
N PRO A 26 -10.29 10.92 -6.15
CA PRO A 26 -11.49 10.83 -6.98
C PRO A 26 -12.62 10.05 -6.31
N TRP A 27 -13.87 10.38 -6.61
CA TRP A 27 -15.04 9.77 -5.94
C TRP A 27 -15.08 8.24 -6.09
N ASP A 28 -14.63 7.72 -7.23
CA ASP A 28 -14.54 6.30 -7.60
C ASP A 28 -13.26 5.59 -7.09
N SER A 29 -12.40 6.29 -6.36
CA SER A 29 -11.18 5.72 -5.79
C SER A 29 -11.46 4.70 -4.68
N THR A 30 -10.73 3.60 -4.65
CA THR A 30 -10.78 2.62 -3.56
C THR A 30 -10.16 3.19 -2.28
N ARG A 31 -10.77 2.92 -1.14
CA ARG A 31 -10.40 3.48 0.17
C ARG A 31 -10.48 2.42 1.26
N MET A 32 -9.59 2.54 2.24
CA MET A 32 -9.67 1.85 3.53
C MET A 32 -10.76 2.49 4.42
N GLY A 33 -11.04 3.79 4.22
CA GLY A 33 -12.07 4.54 4.94
C GLY A 33 -11.50 5.58 5.92
N LEU A 34 -10.24 5.99 5.74
CA LEU A 34 -9.56 6.90 6.65
C LEU A 34 -10.20 8.29 6.67
N ARG A 35 -10.07 8.99 7.80
CA ARG A 35 -10.44 10.41 7.93
C ARG A 35 -9.19 11.24 8.21
N ALA A 36 -9.09 12.40 7.55
CA ALA A 36 -7.99 13.31 7.77
C ALA A 36 -7.86 13.69 9.27
N GLY A 37 -6.63 13.70 9.79
CA GLY A 37 -6.35 13.96 11.20
C GLY A 37 -6.38 12.73 12.11
N GLU A 38 -6.90 11.59 11.65
CA GLU A 38 -6.75 10.32 12.37
C GLU A 38 -5.28 9.89 12.44
N ARG A 39 -4.98 8.96 13.34
CA ARG A 39 -3.65 8.37 13.45
C ARG A 39 -3.73 6.86 13.39
N LEU A 40 -2.85 6.23 12.63
CA LEU A 40 -2.80 4.78 12.47
C LEU A 40 -1.35 4.31 12.55
N THR A 41 -1.15 3.08 13.00
CA THR A 41 0.12 2.40 12.82
C THR A 41 0.35 2.10 11.34
N VAL A 42 1.61 2.07 10.92
CA VAL A 42 2.00 1.63 9.57
C VAL A 42 1.46 0.23 9.28
N ARG A 43 1.46 -0.66 10.28
CA ARG A 43 0.86 -2.00 10.21
C ARG A 43 -0.62 -1.99 9.83
N GLU A 44 -1.42 -1.14 10.46
CA GLU A 44 -2.85 -0.99 10.13
C GLU A 44 -3.05 -0.47 8.71
N LEU A 45 -2.24 0.49 8.28
CA LEU A 45 -2.26 1.01 6.91
C LEU A 45 -1.89 -0.07 5.87
N MET A 46 -0.97 -1.00 6.20
CA MET A 46 -0.65 -2.12 5.30
C MET A 46 -1.86 -3.03 5.06
N TYR A 47 -2.69 -3.28 6.08
CA TYR A 47 -3.96 -4.00 5.87
C TYR A 47 -4.88 -3.23 4.92
N GLY A 48 -4.98 -1.90 5.07
CA GLY A 48 -5.75 -1.06 4.15
C GLY A 48 -5.27 -1.16 2.69
N VAL A 49 -3.95 -1.14 2.49
CA VAL A 49 -3.34 -1.28 1.16
C VAL A 49 -3.65 -2.65 0.56
N PHE A 50 -3.45 -3.75 1.28
CA PHE A 50 -3.61 -5.07 0.68
C PHE A 50 -5.06 -5.55 0.57
N LEU A 51 -5.91 -5.27 1.56
CA LEU A 51 -7.26 -5.81 1.57
C LEU A 51 -8.18 -4.98 0.69
N ASN A 52 -8.22 -3.67 0.91
CA ASN A 52 -9.16 -2.76 0.25
C ASN A 52 -8.57 -2.05 -0.97
N SER A 53 -7.27 -2.26 -1.29
CA SER A 53 -6.54 -1.42 -2.25
C SER A 53 -6.69 0.07 -1.89
N GLY A 54 -6.64 0.39 -0.59
CA GLY A 54 -6.95 1.71 -0.07
C GLY A 54 -5.93 2.76 -0.52
N ASN A 55 -6.35 3.65 -1.42
CA ASN A 55 -5.50 4.73 -1.92
C ASN A 55 -5.24 5.79 -0.85
N ASP A 56 -6.19 5.99 0.06
CA ASP A 56 -6.02 6.80 1.28
C ASP A 56 -4.90 6.27 2.17
N ALA A 57 -4.82 4.96 2.38
CA ALA A 57 -3.74 4.33 3.13
C ALA A 57 -2.39 4.46 2.40
N ALA A 58 -2.36 4.25 1.09
CA ALA A 58 -1.14 4.38 0.28
C ALA A 58 -0.62 5.83 0.22
N ILE A 59 -1.49 6.84 0.10
CA ILE A 59 -1.12 8.26 0.22
C ILE A 59 -0.55 8.54 1.61
N THR A 60 -1.24 8.11 2.67
CA THR A 60 -0.82 8.30 4.05
C THR A 60 0.59 7.75 4.29
N LEU A 61 0.85 6.51 3.85
CA LEU A 61 2.18 5.90 3.92
C LEU A 61 3.24 6.69 3.15
N SER A 62 2.90 7.13 1.93
CA SER A 62 3.86 7.86 1.09
C SER A 62 4.25 9.22 1.68
N GLU A 63 3.27 9.99 2.17
CA GLU A 63 3.51 11.33 2.71
C GLU A 63 4.13 11.29 4.10
N ALA A 64 3.80 10.28 4.91
CA ALA A 64 4.47 10.05 6.20
C ALA A 64 5.95 9.67 6.02
N ALA A 65 6.30 9.04 4.91
CA ALA A 65 7.68 8.66 4.59
C ALA A 65 8.52 9.84 4.11
N MET A 66 8.00 10.64 3.16
CA MET A 66 8.69 11.81 2.58
C MET A 66 7.77 12.62 1.64
N PRO A 67 8.18 13.82 1.19
CA PRO A 67 7.43 14.55 0.17
C PRO A 67 7.18 13.73 -1.10
N ARG A 68 6.00 13.91 -1.72
CA ARG A 68 5.51 13.10 -2.86
C ARG A 68 6.54 12.94 -3.99
N THR A 69 7.21 14.02 -4.40
CA THR A 69 8.22 13.99 -5.46
C THR A 69 9.42 13.11 -5.10
N ALA A 70 9.89 13.20 -3.86
CA ALA A 70 10.96 12.35 -3.35
C ALA A 70 10.52 10.88 -3.24
N PHE A 71 9.26 10.64 -2.83
CA PHE A 71 8.72 9.28 -2.74
C PHE A 71 8.66 8.61 -4.12
N ILE A 72 8.15 9.33 -5.14
CA ILE A 72 8.09 8.84 -6.53
C ILE A 72 9.51 8.59 -7.07
N ALA A 73 10.46 9.51 -6.82
CA ALA A 73 11.86 9.30 -7.21
C ALA A 73 12.44 8.03 -6.57
N ARG A 74 12.14 7.78 -5.28
CA ARG A 74 12.55 6.53 -4.60
C ARG A 74 11.84 5.29 -5.13
N MET A 75 10.57 5.37 -5.52
CA MET A 75 9.88 4.26 -6.17
C MET A 75 10.60 3.83 -7.46
N ASN A 76 11.01 4.79 -8.29
CA ASN A 76 11.74 4.51 -9.53
C ASN A 76 13.18 4.06 -9.28
N ALA A 77 13.90 4.67 -8.33
CA ALA A 77 15.23 4.20 -7.95
C ALA A 77 15.20 2.75 -7.43
N LYS A 78 14.16 2.39 -6.68
CA LYS A 78 13.94 1.02 -6.22
C LYS A 78 13.57 0.08 -7.35
N ALA A 79 12.72 0.51 -8.29
CA ALA A 79 12.41 -0.26 -9.48
C ALA A 79 13.70 -0.62 -10.24
N ALA A 80 14.56 0.37 -10.48
CA ALA A 80 15.86 0.16 -11.11
C ALA A 80 16.77 -0.81 -10.31
N ALA A 81 16.85 -0.65 -8.98
CA ALA A 81 17.63 -1.53 -8.12
C ALA A 81 17.12 -2.99 -8.09
N LEU A 82 15.83 -3.20 -8.36
CA LEU A 82 15.24 -4.53 -8.51
C LEU A 82 15.32 -5.06 -9.95
N GLY A 83 15.94 -4.31 -10.87
CA GLY A 83 16.02 -4.65 -12.29
C GLY A 83 14.67 -4.58 -13.01
N MET A 84 13.75 -3.74 -12.54
CA MET A 84 12.45 -3.51 -13.17
C MET A 84 12.58 -2.51 -14.34
N THR A 85 13.13 -2.97 -15.46
CA THR A 85 13.51 -2.13 -16.61
C THR A 85 12.34 -1.68 -17.48
N ASP A 86 11.17 -2.33 -17.35
CA ASP A 86 9.95 -2.03 -18.10
C ASP A 86 8.90 -1.39 -17.19
N SER A 87 9.36 -0.57 -16.23
CA SER A 87 8.49 0.06 -15.23
C SER A 87 8.85 1.52 -14.97
N HIS A 88 7.83 2.35 -14.86
CA HIS A 88 7.95 3.75 -14.43
C HIS A 88 6.73 4.13 -13.59
N PHE A 89 6.98 4.67 -12.40
CA PHE A 89 5.95 5.08 -11.44
C PHE A 89 5.87 6.59 -11.35
N VAL A 90 4.65 7.15 -11.38
CA VAL A 90 4.40 8.61 -11.26
C VAL A 90 3.49 8.98 -10.10
N ASN A 91 2.93 7.98 -9.41
CA ASN A 91 2.12 8.15 -8.22
C ASN A 91 2.18 6.88 -7.34
N PRO A 92 1.88 6.97 -6.03
CA PRO A 92 1.97 5.85 -5.10
C PRO A 92 0.71 4.97 -5.06
N ILE A 93 -0.31 5.25 -5.87
CA ILE A 93 -1.65 4.65 -5.75
C ILE A 93 -2.10 3.89 -7.00
N GLY A 94 -1.34 3.96 -8.10
CA GLY A 94 -1.67 3.29 -9.34
C GLY A 94 -2.84 3.91 -10.11
N LEU A 95 -3.21 5.16 -9.81
CA LEU A 95 -4.17 5.88 -10.66
C LEU A 95 -3.58 6.10 -12.05
N ASP A 96 -4.45 6.04 -13.06
CA ASP A 96 -4.07 6.12 -14.46
C ASP A 96 -3.30 7.41 -14.78
N ASP A 97 -2.20 7.25 -15.48
CA ASP A 97 -1.35 8.31 -15.99
C ASP A 97 -0.60 7.73 -17.20
N ALA A 98 -0.48 8.48 -18.28
CA ALA A 98 0.18 8.02 -19.51
C ALA A 98 1.65 7.65 -19.31
N ALA A 99 2.30 8.21 -18.28
CA ALA A 99 3.67 7.89 -17.90
C ALA A 99 3.76 6.77 -16.86
N LEU A 100 2.66 6.27 -16.30
CA LEU A 100 2.66 5.11 -15.40
C LEU A 100 2.59 3.81 -16.21
N TYR A 101 3.63 2.98 -16.12
CA TYR A 101 3.64 1.67 -16.76
C TYR A 101 4.48 0.65 -15.98
N THR A 102 4.23 -0.63 -16.24
CA THR A 102 4.99 -1.76 -15.69
C THR A 102 4.82 -3.00 -16.57
N SER A 103 5.61 -4.04 -16.33
CA SER A 103 5.45 -5.36 -16.97
C SER A 103 5.11 -6.45 -15.95
N ALA A 104 4.54 -7.56 -16.42
CA ALA A 104 4.25 -8.70 -15.55
C ALA A 104 5.53 -9.26 -14.88
N ALA A 105 6.64 -9.30 -15.62
CA ALA A 105 7.93 -9.74 -15.10
C ALA A 105 8.44 -8.81 -13.99
N ASP A 106 8.27 -7.51 -14.15
CA ASP A 106 8.71 -6.52 -13.17
C ASP A 106 7.86 -6.53 -11.89
N LEU A 107 6.55 -6.68 -12.03
CA LEU A 107 5.68 -6.88 -10.88
C LEU A 107 6.04 -8.16 -10.11
N ALA A 108 6.41 -9.24 -10.81
CA ALA A 108 6.90 -10.46 -10.16
C ALA A 108 8.19 -10.21 -9.36
N LYS A 109 9.14 -9.42 -9.88
CA LYS A 109 10.35 -9.01 -9.14
C LYS A 109 10.00 -8.24 -7.87
N ALA A 110 9.08 -7.28 -7.94
CA ALA A 110 8.61 -6.54 -6.77
C ALA A 110 7.94 -7.45 -5.73
N ALA A 111 7.10 -8.39 -6.19
CA ALA A 111 6.45 -9.38 -5.33
C ALA A 111 7.46 -10.28 -4.59
N ILE A 112 8.47 -10.78 -5.31
CA ILE A 112 9.56 -11.58 -4.73
C ILE A 112 10.35 -10.76 -3.71
N ALA A 113 10.69 -9.51 -4.04
CA ALA A 113 11.42 -8.63 -3.14
C ALA A 113 10.64 -8.35 -1.85
N LEU A 114 9.32 -8.11 -1.93
CA LEU A 114 8.48 -7.90 -0.76
C LEU A 114 8.41 -9.14 0.11
N ARG A 115 8.20 -10.32 -0.48
CA ARG A 115 8.14 -11.59 0.24
C ARG A 115 9.45 -11.95 0.94
N SER A 116 10.57 -11.70 0.27
CA SER A 116 11.90 -12.01 0.78
C SER A 116 12.29 -11.07 1.93
N ARG A 117 12.06 -9.76 1.77
CA ARG A 117 12.50 -8.74 2.74
C ARG A 117 11.53 -8.51 3.88
N PHE A 118 10.22 -8.67 3.63
CA PHE A 118 9.15 -8.35 4.58
C PHE A 118 8.08 -9.44 4.58
N PRO A 119 8.43 -10.69 4.97
CA PRO A 119 7.50 -11.83 4.92
C PRO A 119 6.25 -11.61 5.78
N GLU A 120 6.36 -10.92 6.92
CA GLU A 120 5.21 -10.59 7.77
C GLU A 120 4.21 -9.67 7.04
N VAL A 121 4.71 -8.72 6.25
CA VAL A 121 3.87 -7.76 5.51
C VAL A 121 3.26 -8.45 4.29
N ALA A 122 4.02 -9.30 3.60
CA ALA A 122 3.48 -10.10 2.51
C ALA A 122 2.35 -11.03 2.97
N ALA A 123 2.44 -11.58 4.19
CA ALA A 123 1.41 -12.44 4.77
C ALA A 123 0.09 -11.68 5.06
N MET A 124 0.14 -10.36 5.31
CA MET A 124 -1.08 -9.56 5.51
C MET A 124 -2.00 -9.60 4.29
N ALA A 125 -1.43 -9.72 3.08
CA ALA A 125 -2.19 -9.79 1.85
C ALA A 125 -3.00 -11.08 1.68
N ALA A 126 -2.75 -12.10 2.51
CA ALA A 126 -3.52 -13.34 2.55
C ALA A 126 -4.69 -13.30 3.56
N VAL A 127 -4.82 -12.23 4.34
CA VAL A 127 -5.90 -12.12 5.34
C VAL A 127 -7.23 -11.87 4.63
N PRO A 128 -8.28 -12.71 4.84
CA PRO A 128 -9.55 -12.56 4.13
C PRO A 128 -10.34 -11.31 4.56
N ALA A 129 -10.30 -10.99 5.85
CA ALA A 129 -10.93 -9.83 6.45
C ALA A 129 -10.31 -9.54 7.82
N ILE A 130 -10.36 -8.28 8.25
CA ILE A 130 -9.98 -7.87 9.60
C ILE A 130 -10.86 -6.70 10.05
N THR A 131 -11.14 -6.61 11.34
CA THR A 131 -11.74 -5.42 11.96
C THR A 131 -10.71 -4.77 12.84
N LEU A 132 -10.41 -3.49 12.57
CA LEU A 132 -9.67 -2.63 13.48
C LEU A 132 -10.71 -1.96 14.39
N PRO A 133 -10.71 -2.24 15.70
CA PRO A 133 -11.67 -1.62 16.60
C PRO A 133 -11.42 -0.10 16.70
N ALA A 134 -12.45 0.64 17.08
CA ALA A 134 -12.27 2.06 17.37
C ALA A 134 -11.27 2.25 18.51
N SER A 135 -10.45 3.28 18.40
CA SER A 135 -9.49 3.69 19.42
C SER A 135 -9.57 5.19 19.65
N ALA A 136 -8.73 5.72 20.54
CA ALA A 136 -8.57 7.17 20.66
C ALA A 136 -7.94 7.81 19.40
N MET A 137 -7.36 7.01 18.48
CA MET A 137 -6.60 7.49 17.33
C MET A 137 -7.41 7.49 16.03
N HIS A 138 -8.35 6.56 15.87
CA HIS A 138 -9.18 6.43 14.68
C HIS A 138 -10.48 5.68 15.01
N HIS A 139 -11.50 5.86 14.17
CA HIS A 139 -12.75 5.11 14.26
C HIS A 139 -12.57 3.63 13.87
N ALA A 140 -13.57 2.79 14.14
CA ALA A 140 -13.53 1.38 13.77
C ALA A 140 -13.53 1.22 12.24
N LEU A 141 -12.64 0.36 11.73
CA LEU A 141 -12.49 0.06 10.29
C LEU A 141 -12.73 -1.42 10.05
N LYS A 142 -13.59 -1.75 9.08
CA LYS A 142 -13.85 -3.13 8.65
C LYS A 142 -13.28 -3.32 7.26
N LEU A 143 -12.29 -4.19 7.15
CA LEU A 143 -11.50 -4.38 5.93
C LEU A 143 -11.77 -5.77 5.37
N TYR A 144 -11.89 -5.84 4.06
CA TYR A 144 -12.19 -7.08 3.34
C TYR A 144 -11.26 -7.20 2.15
N ASN A 145 -10.70 -8.38 1.95
CA ASN A 145 -9.79 -8.62 0.85
C ASN A 145 -10.54 -8.65 -0.48
N LEU A 146 -10.18 -7.73 -1.38
CA LEU A 146 -10.75 -7.66 -2.73
C LEU A 146 -10.19 -8.76 -3.64
N ASN A 147 -9.08 -9.41 -3.28
CA ASN A 147 -8.55 -10.54 -4.02
C ASN A 147 -9.39 -11.80 -3.76
N GLU A 148 -10.28 -12.14 -4.70
CA GLU A 148 -11.16 -13.31 -4.59
C GLU A 148 -10.41 -14.63 -4.51
N LEU A 149 -9.19 -14.74 -5.04
CA LEU A 149 -8.41 -15.97 -4.96
C LEU A 149 -8.13 -16.39 -3.51
N ILE A 150 -8.08 -15.42 -2.58
CA ILE A 150 -7.93 -15.70 -1.13
C ILE A 150 -9.08 -16.55 -0.58
N ARG A 151 -10.28 -16.40 -1.14
CA ARG A 151 -11.47 -17.16 -0.73
C ARG A 151 -11.80 -18.33 -1.65
N THR A 152 -11.39 -18.29 -2.92
CA THR A 152 -11.79 -19.29 -3.92
C THR A 152 -10.70 -20.31 -4.28
N TYR A 153 -9.42 -20.00 -4.08
CA TYR A 153 -8.31 -20.86 -4.51
C TYR A 153 -7.49 -21.37 -3.34
N ARG A 154 -7.54 -22.68 -3.08
CA ARG A 154 -6.76 -23.33 -2.02
C ARG A 154 -5.26 -23.16 -2.29
N GLY A 155 -4.54 -22.55 -1.36
CA GLY A 155 -3.11 -22.27 -1.47
C GLY A 155 -2.79 -20.87 -2.00
N ALA A 156 -3.79 -20.02 -2.29
CA ALA A 156 -3.55 -18.61 -2.52
C ALA A 156 -2.89 -17.96 -1.30
N THR A 157 -1.85 -17.16 -1.54
CA THR A 157 -1.04 -16.54 -0.48
C THR A 157 -0.97 -15.02 -0.64
N GLY A 158 -1.95 -14.44 -1.32
CA GLY A 158 -2.15 -13.00 -1.43
C GLY A 158 -1.24 -12.30 -2.41
N LEU A 159 -0.86 -11.09 -2.01
CA LEU A 159 -0.41 -9.99 -2.86
C LEU A 159 -1.51 -9.45 -3.78
N LYS A 160 -1.18 -8.41 -4.53
CA LYS A 160 -2.13 -7.55 -5.22
C LYS A 160 -1.58 -7.05 -6.55
#